data_AF-A0AA42CLJ5-F1
#
_entry.id   AF-A0AA42CLJ5-F1
#
_cell.length_a   1.000
_cell.length_b   1.000
_cell.length_c   1.000
_cell.angle_alpha   90.00
_cell.angle_beta   90.00
_cell.angle_gamma   90.00
#
_symmetry.space_group_name_H-M   'P 1'
#
loop_
_entity.id
_entity.type
_entity.pdbx_description
1 polymer ?
#
loop_
_entity_poly.entity_id
_entity_poly.type
_entity_poly.pdbx_seq_one_letter_code
_entity_poly.pdbx_strand_id
1 'polypeptide(L)' 'MTFDAYWHFGPFAAAAKAARETKRQSLVELQTELFMAARASHHVGGLDYVGRYKVLLPLFHRFRSSHKGGGE' A
#
# COMPACT_ATOMS: atom_id res chain seq x y z
N MET A 1 5.42 -6.73 -8.11
CA MET A 1 4.45 -5.67 -7.74
C MET A 1 4.39 -4.69 -8.91
N THR A 2 3.22 -4.44 -9.50
CA THR A 2 3.06 -3.53 -10.66
C THR A 2 2.75 -2.09 -10.27
N PHE A 3 2.44 -1.84 -9.00
CA PHE A 3 2.21 -0.50 -8.43
C PHE A 3 3.52 0.21 -8.14
N ASP A 4 3.57 1.52 -8.41
CA ASP A 4 4.68 2.40 -8.07
C ASP A 4 4.17 3.68 -7.39
N ALA A 5 4.54 3.84 -6.11
CA ALA A 5 4.09 4.94 -5.27
C ALA A 5 4.57 6.32 -5.77
N TYR A 6 5.63 6.38 -6.57
CA TYR A 6 6.20 7.64 -7.03
C TYR A 6 5.32 8.36 -8.04
N TRP A 7 4.49 7.64 -8.79
CA TRP A 7 3.50 8.24 -9.68
C TRP A 7 2.38 8.97 -8.93
N HIS A 8 2.07 8.53 -7.71
CA HIS A 8 0.98 9.07 -6.90
C HIS A 8 1.42 10.16 -5.94
N PHE A 9 2.59 10.00 -5.32
CA PHE A 9 3.07 10.90 -4.26
C PHE A 9 4.33 11.67 -4.65
N GLY A 10 4.92 11.39 -5.81
CA GLY A 10 6.16 12.01 -6.26
C GLY A 10 7.40 11.40 -5.61
N PRO A 11 8.38 12.19 -5.15
CA PRO A 11 9.67 11.69 -4.75
C PRO A 11 9.61 10.75 -3.53
N PHE A 12 10.69 10.00 -3.30
CA PHE A 12 10.80 9.03 -2.19
C PHE A 12 10.33 9.57 -0.84
N ALA A 13 10.72 10.80 -0.48
CA ALA A 13 10.36 11.40 0.81
C ALA A 13 8.83 11.55 0.96
N ALA A 14 8.12 11.90 -0.10
CA ALA A 14 6.68 12.06 -0.09
C ALA A 14 5.95 10.71 -0.06
N ALA A 15 6.38 9.74 -0.86
CA ALA A 15 5.85 8.37 -0.81
C ALA A 15 6.10 7.70 0.56
N ALA A 16 7.29 7.90 1.15
CA ALA A 16 7.62 7.43 2.50
C ALA A 16 6.77 8.09 3.57
N LYS A 17 6.53 9.41 3.46
CA LYS A 17 5.64 10.13 4.37
C LYS A 17 4.21 9.56 4.29
N ALA A 18 3.67 9.40 3.08
CA ALA A 18 2.34 8.84 2.89
C ALA A 18 2.21 7.41 3.46
N ALA A 19 3.21 6.55 3.24
CA ALA A 19 3.23 5.19 3.81
C ALA A 19 3.29 5.19 5.35
N ARG A 20 3.95 6.18 5.98
CA ARG A 20 4.08 6.30 7.43
C ARG A 20 2.86 6.91 8.11
N GLU A 21 2.15 7.80 7.43
CA GLU A 21 0.93 8.41 7.98
C GLU A 21 -0.18 7.37 8.20
N THR A 22 -0.14 6.22 7.51
CA THR A 22 -1.05 5.08 7.72
C THR A 22 -2.54 5.46 7.75
N LYS A 23 -2.93 6.49 6.99
CA LYS A 23 -4.31 6.98 6.94
C LYS A 23 -5.26 5.88 6.46
N ARG A 24 -4.82 5.05 5.51
CA ARG A 24 -5.52 3.84 5.04
C ARG A 24 -6.97 4.12 4.60
N GLN A 25 -7.19 5.32 4.07
CA GLN A 25 -8.48 5.84 3.60
C GLN A 25 -8.73 5.57 2.11
N SER A 26 -7.68 5.21 1.36
CA SER A 26 -7.81 4.83 -0.05
C SER A 26 -7.00 3.59 -0.41
N LEU A 27 -7.37 2.95 -1.53
CA LEU A 27 -6.61 1.83 -2.08
C LEU A 27 -5.16 2.22 -2.40
N VAL A 28 -4.95 3.43 -2.90
CA VAL A 28 -3.63 3.99 -3.23
C VAL A 28 -2.76 4.08 -1.97
N GLU A 29 -3.30 4.53 -0.85
CA GLU A 29 -2.54 4.59 0.42
C GLU A 29 -2.15 3.19 0.92
N LEU A 30 -3.03 2.20 0.81
CA LEU A 30 -2.72 0.81 1.18
C LEU A 30 -1.62 0.23 0.28
N GLN A 31 -1.69 0.49 -1.02
CA GLN A 31 -0.69 0.04 -1.99
C GLN A 31 0.66 0.71 -1.75
N THR A 32 0.66 2.01 -1.42
CA THR A 32 1.88 2.75 -1.04
C THR A 32 2.51 2.21 0.24
N GLU A 33 1.72 1.90 1.27
CA GLU A 33 2.22 1.29 2.50
C GLU A 33 2.90 -0.06 2.21
N LEU A 34 2.27 -0.91 1.40
CA LEU A 34 2.85 -2.19 0.99
C LEU A 34 4.08 -2.04 0.09
N PHE A 35 4.06 -1.07 -0.83
CA PHE A 35 5.16 -0.81 -1.76
C PHE A 35 6.42 -0.37 -1.01
N MET A 36 6.29 0.58 -0.08
CA MET A 36 7.41 1.04 0.73
C MET A 36 7.94 -0.06 1.65
N ALA A 37 7.06 -0.91 2.20
CA ALA A 37 7.49 -2.08 2.97
C ALA A 37 8.26 -3.08 2.11
N ALA A 38 7.76 -3.44 0.92
CA ALA A 38 8.44 -4.34 -0.01
C ALA A 38 9.80 -3.80 -0.43
N ARG A 39 9.89 -2.50 -0.76
CA ARG A 39 11.16 -1.85 -1.11
C ARG A 39 12.16 -1.91 0.05
N ALA A 40 11.73 -1.61 1.28
CA ALA A 40 12.58 -1.68 2.45
C ALA A 40 13.06 -3.12 2.73
N SER A 41 12.14 -4.10 2.67
CA SER A 41 12.47 -5.52 2.84
C SER A 41 13.48 -5.99 1.78
N HIS A 42 13.31 -5.63 0.51
CA HIS A 42 14.27 -5.99 -0.53
C HIS A 42 15.64 -5.36 -0.30
N HIS A 43 15.71 -4.11 0.16
CA HIS A 43 16.99 -3.47 0.48
C HIS A 43 17.77 -4.18 1.59
N VAL A 44 17.09 -4.87 2.51
CA VAL A 44 17.71 -5.63 3.61
C VAL A 44 17.69 -7.15 3.39
N GLY A 45 17.26 -7.62 2.21
CA GLY A 45 17.14 -9.04 1.88
C GLY A 45 16.06 -9.80 2.67
N GLY A 46 15.08 -9.10 3.26
CA GLY A 46 14.02 -9.65 4.08
C GLY A 46 12.67 -9.82 3.37
N LEU A 47 11.68 -10.31 4.12
CA LEU A 47 10.30 -10.54 3.66
C LEU A 47 9.25 -9.88 4.58
N ASP A 48 9.62 -8.85 5.35
CA ASP A 48 8.71 -8.20 6.31
C ASP A 48 7.45 -7.61 5.66
N TYR A 49 7.52 -7.29 4.36
CA TYR A 49 6.36 -6.90 3.58
C TYR A 49 5.22 -7.95 3.59
N VAL A 50 5.51 -9.23 3.81
CA VAL A 50 4.50 -10.29 3.95
C VAL A 50 3.68 -10.08 5.23
N GLY A 51 4.36 -9.77 6.34
CA GLY A 51 3.70 -9.41 7.59
C GLY A 51 2.84 -8.15 7.42
N ARG A 52 3.38 -7.15 6.72
CA ARG A 52 2.63 -5.94 6.39
C ARG A 52 1.41 -6.24 5.52
N TYR A 53 1.54 -7.08 4.50
CA TYR A 53 0.43 -7.48 3.63
C TYR A 53 -0.71 -8.13 4.44
N LYS A 54 -0.39 -9.02 5.37
CA LYS A 54 -1.40 -9.66 6.25
C LYS A 54 -2.19 -8.63 7.06
N VAL A 55 -1.53 -7.58 7.56
CA VAL A 55 -2.21 -6.49 8.29
C VAL A 55 -3.13 -5.67 7.37
N LEU A 56 -2.70 -5.43 6.12
CA LEU A 56 -3.45 -4.61 5.17
C LEU A 56 -4.55 -5.40 4.44
N LEU A 57 -4.48 -6.74 4.42
CA LEU A 57 -5.37 -7.61 3.67
C LEU A 57 -6.87 -7.33 3.94
N PRO A 58 -7.35 -7.21 5.19
CA PRO A 58 -8.75 -6.91 5.46
C PRO A 58 -9.21 -5.58 4.86
N LEU A 59 -8.33 -4.58 4.81
CA LEU A 59 -8.62 -3.26 4.24
C LEU A 59 -8.69 -3.35 2.71
N PHE A 60 -7.79 -4.10 2.09
CA PHE A 60 -7.90 -4.39 0.65
C PHE A 60 -9.23 -5.05 0.29
N HIS A 61 -9.69 -6.02 1.11
CA HIS A 61 -11.01 -6.63 0.92
C HIS A 61 -12.15 -5.64 1.07
N ARG A 62 -12.07 -4.70 2.02
CA ARG A 62 -13.07 -3.65 2.20
C ARG A 62 -13.18 -2.75 0.97
N PHE A 63 -12.07 -2.24 0.45
CA PHE A 63 -12.09 -1.40 -0.76
C PHE A 63 -12.54 -2.16 -2.00
N ARG A 64 -12.20 -3.45 -2.13
CA ARG A 64 -12.69 -4.30 -3.23
C ARG A 64 -14.20 -4.55 -3.15
N SER A 65 -14.74 -4.73 -1.95
CA SER A 65 -16.17 -4.99 -1.74
C SER A 65 -17.01 -3.72 -1.88
N SER A 66 -16.44 -2.55 -1.51
CA SER A 66 -17.06 -1.25 -1.74
C SER A 66 -17.23 -0.91 -3.23
N HIS A 67 -16.48 -1.57 -4.11
CA HIS A 67 -16.61 -1.43 -5.57
C HIS A 67 -17.64 -2.39 -6.19
N LYS A 68 -18.24 -3.30 -5.38
CA LYS A 68 -19.21 -4.31 -5.84
C LYS A 68 -20.68 -3.91 -5.62
N GLY A 69 -20.96 -2.67 -5.22
CA GLY A 69 -22.31 -2.15 -4.94
C GLY A 69 -22.74 -0.98 -5.83
N GLY A 70 -22.18 -0.88 -7.05
CA GLY A 70 -22.46 0.20 -8.00
C GLY A 70 -22.41 -0.30 -9.45
N GLY A 71 -23.03 -1.44 -9.72
CA GLY A 71 -23.32 -1.92 -11.07
C GLY A 71 -24.81 -2.24 -11.12
N GLU A 72 -25.48 -1.54 -12.03
CA GLU A 72 -26.92 -1.50 -12.34
C GLU A 72 -27.61 -2.87 -12.41
#